data_AF-A0A9X2M9S7-F1
#
_entry.id   AF-A0A9X2M9S7-F1
#
_cell.length_a   1.000
_cell.length_b   1.000
_cell.length_c   1.000
_cell.angle_alpha   90.00
_cell.angle_beta   90.00
_cell.angle_gamma   90.00
#
_symmetry.space_group_name_H-M   'P 1'
#
loop_
_entity.id
_entity.type
_entity.pdbx_description
1 polymer ?
#
loop_
_entity_poly.entity_id
_entity_poly.type
_entity_poly.pdbx_seq_one_letter_code
_entity_poly.pdbx_strand_id
1 'polypeptide(L)'
;MSTKNNTIENFLQSACRFISTEEKAKDLQDELRDHIYSYIEEYSKDGMSTDTATTMALKQIGDPDILSKSFRDKIYKHSKSFRIVSIILLTLIFIFNDFVYFSINNYITLEGFLSIILTIIIFAQCVSDVVELIRIVKKDNELSKEEPLFYIQSYKQSIWDEKALKYVQIFYLLICLVLFISLINKFSNIKSMEVFSSSLMTINSLSFVLLLVMNTSLFNPKRKNAITYNEGILMFNSFVPYSSISGYMWTKEVIKGKPCYSLEFATKKTSFLVKSPLISADRAPIKVSSSQVSLLNELFKSNNIHEIKG
;
A
#
# COMPACT_ATOMS: atom_id res chain seq x y z
N MET A 1 30.52 -21.14 6.64
CA MET A 1 29.36 -20.61 7.38
C MET A 1 28.57 -21.81 7.88
N SER A 2 28.55 -22.03 9.19
CA SER A 2 28.09 -23.28 9.80
C SER A 2 26.56 -23.40 9.77
N THR A 3 26.07 -24.63 9.66
CA THR A 3 24.65 -25.03 9.71
C THR A 3 23.88 -24.44 10.91
N LYS A 4 24.59 -24.08 11.98
CA LYS A 4 24.07 -23.51 13.24
C LYS A 4 23.56 -22.08 13.11
N ASN A 5 24.31 -21.22 12.41
CA ASN A 5 23.84 -19.87 12.12
C ASN A 5 22.56 -19.92 11.29
N ASN A 6 22.38 -20.95 10.46
CA ASN A 6 21.18 -21.14 9.67
C ASN A 6 19.95 -21.46 10.56
N THR A 7 20.10 -22.28 11.59
CA THR A 7 18.98 -22.65 12.49
C THR A 7 18.46 -21.47 13.30
N ILE A 8 19.35 -20.65 13.87
CA ILE A 8 18.96 -19.46 14.63
C ILE A 8 18.29 -18.43 13.72
N GLU A 9 18.88 -18.15 12.54
CA GLU A 9 18.30 -17.18 11.61
C GLU A 9 16.93 -17.64 11.06
N ASN A 10 16.76 -18.93 10.79
CA ASN A 10 15.45 -19.49 10.41
C ASN A 10 14.40 -19.33 11.52
N PHE A 11 14.80 -19.52 12.77
CA PHE A 11 13.94 -19.29 13.93
C PHE A 11 13.52 -17.82 14.02
N LEU A 12 14.49 -16.90 13.95
CA LEU A 12 14.27 -15.45 14.03
C LEU A 12 13.38 -14.95 12.88
N GLN A 13 13.58 -15.48 11.66
CA GLN A 13 12.75 -15.17 10.51
C GLN A 13 11.31 -15.66 10.70
N SER A 14 11.13 -16.86 11.24
CA SER A 14 9.82 -17.45 11.52
C SER A 14 9.08 -16.69 12.63
N ALA A 15 9.77 -16.36 13.73
CA ALA A 15 9.21 -15.59 14.84
C ALA A 15 8.79 -14.17 14.41
N CYS A 16 9.47 -13.57 13.44
CA CYS A 16 9.18 -12.21 12.96
C CYS A 16 8.34 -12.16 11.67
N ARG A 17 7.76 -13.29 11.23
CA ARG A 17 7.08 -13.36 9.92
C ARG A 17 5.86 -12.46 9.75
N PHE A 18 5.23 -12.02 10.84
CA PHE A 18 4.06 -11.12 10.81
C PHE A 18 4.39 -9.68 11.22
N ILE A 19 5.63 -9.27 11.02
CA ILE A 19 6.08 -7.88 11.18
C ILE A 19 6.26 -7.26 9.80
N SER A 20 5.61 -6.12 9.58
CA SER A 20 5.49 -5.46 8.28
C SER A 20 6.60 -4.46 7.98
N THR A 21 7.40 -4.09 8.98
CA THR A 21 8.49 -3.13 8.83
C THR A 21 9.82 -3.76 9.24
N GLU A 22 10.84 -3.56 8.43
CA GLU A 22 12.18 -4.07 8.72
C GLU A 22 12.78 -3.50 10.01
N GLU A 23 12.56 -2.22 10.31
CA GLU A 23 13.07 -1.58 11.54
C GLU A 23 12.59 -2.36 12.78
N LYS A 24 11.27 -2.53 12.92
CA LYS A 24 10.68 -3.31 14.00
C LYS A 24 11.08 -4.79 13.97
N ALA A 25 11.17 -5.38 12.78
CA ALA A 25 11.57 -6.78 12.65
C ALA A 25 13.01 -6.98 13.12
N LYS A 26 13.90 -6.06 12.74
CA LYS A 26 15.31 -6.10 13.13
C LYS A 26 15.47 -5.90 14.63
N ASP A 27 14.83 -4.88 15.20
CA ASP A 27 14.92 -4.61 16.64
C ASP A 27 14.52 -5.85 17.46
N LEU A 28 13.42 -6.50 17.06
CA LEU A 28 12.96 -7.72 17.72
C LEU A 28 13.89 -8.93 17.46
N GLN A 29 14.41 -9.07 16.24
CA GLN A 29 15.37 -10.14 15.93
C GLN A 29 16.66 -9.98 16.74
N ASP A 30 17.14 -8.75 16.93
CA ASP A 30 18.32 -8.46 17.72
C ASP A 30 18.08 -8.80 19.20
N GLU A 31 16.93 -8.40 19.78
CA GLU A 31 16.54 -8.77 21.15
C GLU A 31 16.43 -10.30 21.34
N LEU A 32 15.72 -10.99 20.44
CA LEU A 32 15.60 -12.45 20.50
C LEU A 32 16.96 -13.14 20.34
N ARG A 33 17.83 -12.62 19.48
CA ARG A 33 19.17 -13.16 19.25
C ARG A 33 20.03 -13.05 20.51
N ASP A 34 19.97 -11.90 21.20
CA ASP A 34 20.70 -11.67 22.44
C ASP A 34 20.24 -12.64 23.55
N HIS A 35 18.93 -12.88 23.66
CA HIS A 35 18.40 -13.89 24.58
C HIS A 35 18.83 -15.31 24.21
N ILE A 36 18.77 -15.69 22.92
CA ILE A 36 19.21 -17.01 22.45
C ILE A 36 20.68 -17.23 22.80
N TYR A 37 21.57 -16.26 22.52
CA TYR A 37 22.99 -16.42 22.83
C TYR A 37 23.27 -16.47 24.32
N SER A 38 22.51 -15.72 25.12
CA SER A 38 22.60 -15.76 26.58
C SER A 38 22.28 -17.17 27.11
N TYR A 39 21.21 -17.81 26.61
CA TYR A 39 20.88 -19.20 26.97
C TYR A 39 21.90 -20.21 26.45
N ILE A 40 22.43 -20.03 25.24
CA ILE A 40 23.50 -20.90 24.72
C ILE A 40 24.72 -20.83 25.63
N GLU A 41 25.10 -19.64 26.10
CA GLU A 41 26.22 -19.46 27.01
C GLU A 41 25.98 -20.15 28.36
N GLU A 42 24.77 -20.02 28.93
CA GLU A 42 24.37 -20.68 30.17
C GLU A 42 24.46 -22.21 30.05
N TYR A 43 23.83 -22.80 29.03
CA TYR A 43 23.88 -24.25 28.80
C TYR A 43 25.28 -24.76 28.46
N SER A 44 26.11 -23.94 27.80
CA SER A 44 27.50 -24.29 27.51
C SER A 44 28.36 -24.29 28.79
N LYS A 45 28.09 -23.39 29.75
CA LYS A 45 28.73 -23.40 31.07
C LYS A 45 28.34 -24.63 31.89
N ASP A 46 27.15 -25.16 31.67
CA ASP A 46 26.69 -26.43 32.24
C ASP A 46 27.29 -27.67 31.54
N GLY A 47 28.23 -27.49 30.62
CA GLY A 47 28.97 -28.56 29.95
C GLY A 47 28.24 -29.18 28.75
N MET A 48 27.15 -28.58 28.26
CA MET A 48 26.48 -29.06 27.05
C MET A 48 27.31 -28.77 25.80
N SER A 49 27.19 -29.65 24.79
CA SER A 49 27.72 -29.36 23.47
C SER A 49 26.96 -28.18 22.84
N THR A 50 27.64 -27.43 21.98
CA THR A 50 27.05 -26.26 21.31
C THR A 50 25.75 -26.57 20.55
N ASP A 51 25.63 -27.75 19.93
CA ASP A 51 24.42 -28.18 19.23
C ASP A 51 23.23 -28.42 20.19
N THR A 52 23.49 -29.11 21.30
CA THR A 52 22.49 -29.36 22.34
C THR A 52 22.10 -28.05 23.03
N ALA A 53 23.07 -27.20 23.37
CA ALA A 53 22.83 -25.88 23.96
C ALA A 53 21.97 -25.00 23.05
N THR A 54 22.25 -24.99 21.74
CA THR A 54 21.43 -24.23 20.76
C THR A 54 19.99 -24.77 20.70
N THR A 55 19.82 -26.08 20.68
CA THR A 55 18.48 -26.70 20.65
C THR A 55 17.69 -26.38 21.92
N MET A 56 18.35 -26.43 23.09
CA MET A 56 17.74 -26.08 24.37
C MET A 56 17.40 -24.59 24.45
N ALA A 57 18.28 -23.70 23.98
CA ALA A 57 18.04 -22.27 23.93
C ALA A 57 16.82 -21.92 23.07
N LEU A 58 16.70 -22.50 21.87
CA LEU A 58 15.53 -22.28 21.01
C LEU A 58 14.25 -22.81 21.66
N LYS A 59 14.31 -23.97 22.31
CA LYS A 59 13.16 -24.54 23.06
C LYS A 59 12.76 -23.64 24.25
N GLN A 60 13.71 -23.00 24.91
CA GLN A 60 13.49 -22.11 26.04
C GLN A 60 12.81 -20.80 25.61
N ILE A 61 13.19 -20.23 24.46
CA ILE A 61 12.54 -19.05 23.89
C ILE A 61 11.08 -19.36 23.51
N GLY A 62 10.84 -20.57 23.00
CA GLY A 62 9.50 -21.09 22.72
C GLY A 62 9.25 -21.31 21.23
N ASP A 63 7.98 -21.56 20.88
CA ASP A 63 7.57 -21.87 19.52
C ASP A 63 7.53 -20.59 18.64
N PRO A 64 8.27 -20.53 17.53
CA PRO A 64 8.28 -19.37 16.64
C PRO A 64 6.90 -19.11 16.01
N ASP A 65 6.04 -20.12 15.83
CA ASP A 65 4.69 -19.93 15.31
C ASP A 65 3.81 -19.18 16.30
N ILE A 66 3.94 -19.49 17.59
CA ILE A 66 3.22 -18.81 18.67
C ILE A 66 3.75 -17.38 18.82
N LEU A 67 5.07 -17.19 18.84
CA LEU A 67 5.71 -15.89 18.91
C LEU A 67 5.32 -14.99 17.73
N SER A 68 5.28 -15.52 16.52
CA SER A 68 4.87 -14.73 15.36
C SER A 68 3.46 -14.16 15.49
N LYS A 69 2.55 -14.90 16.14
CA LYS A 69 1.17 -14.47 16.38
C LYS A 69 1.11 -13.39 17.45
N SER A 70 1.94 -13.45 18.49
CA SER A 70 2.00 -12.41 19.53
C SER A 70 2.59 -11.10 19.00
N PHE A 71 3.58 -11.17 18.11
CA PHE A 71 4.23 -10.00 17.50
C PHE A 71 3.49 -9.40 16.30
N ARG A 72 2.39 -10.03 15.85
CA ARG A 72 1.64 -9.66 14.65
C ARG A 72 1.25 -8.19 14.63
N ASP A 73 1.64 -7.49 13.56
CA ASP A 73 1.25 -6.11 13.36
C ASP A 73 -0.26 -5.96 13.12
N LYS A 74 -0.88 -4.96 13.75
CA LYS A 74 -2.27 -4.57 13.45
C LYS A 74 -2.33 -3.93 12.07
N ILE A 75 -2.96 -4.62 11.12
CA ILE A 75 -3.21 -4.07 9.78
C ILE A 75 -4.52 -3.28 9.79
N TYR A 76 -4.42 -1.96 9.61
CA TYR A 76 -5.57 -1.07 9.63
C TYR A 76 -6.49 -1.26 8.41
N LYS A 77 -7.60 -1.99 8.58
CA LYS A 77 -8.64 -2.19 7.55
C LYS A 77 -9.53 -0.96 7.31
N HIS A 78 -9.69 -0.08 8.30
CA HIS A 78 -10.72 0.97 8.31
C HIS A 78 -10.61 2.05 7.22
N SER A 79 -9.49 2.16 6.50
CA SER A 79 -9.27 3.26 5.55
C SER A 79 -9.91 3.04 4.17
N LYS A 80 -10.13 1.80 3.73
CA LYS A 80 -10.57 1.50 2.35
C LYS A 80 -12.05 1.85 2.13
N SER A 81 -12.93 1.45 3.05
CA SER A 81 -14.37 1.73 2.95
C SER A 81 -14.68 3.22 3.05
N PHE A 82 -14.00 3.94 3.96
CA PHE A 82 -14.13 5.39 4.07
C PHE A 82 -13.75 6.08 2.75
N ARG A 83 -12.65 5.64 2.12
CA ARG A 83 -12.22 6.17 0.83
C ARG A 83 -13.25 5.98 -0.27
N ILE A 84 -13.87 4.80 -0.36
CA ILE A 84 -14.95 4.53 -1.34
C ILE A 84 -16.10 5.52 -1.14
N VAL A 85 -16.57 5.67 0.10
CA VAL A 85 -17.66 6.61 0.44
C VAL A 85 -17.27 8.05 0.09
N SER A 86 -16.05 8.48 0.40
CA SER A 86 -15.57 9.82 0.06
C SER A 86 -15.52 10.08 -1.44
N ILE A 87 -15.04 9.12 -2.25
CA ILE A 87 -15.03 9.28 -3.72
C ILE A 87 -16.45 9.41 -4.27
N ILE A 88 -17.37 8.54 -3.82
CA ILE A 88 -18.78 8.59 -4.24
C ILE A 88 -19.38 9.95 -3.87
N LEU A 89 -19.22 10.40 -2.63
CA LEU A 89 -19.79 11.66 -2.15
C LEU A 89 -19.23 12.86 -2.93
N LEU A 90 -17.92 12.94 -3.13
CA LEU A 90 -17.29 14.03 -3.88
C LEU A 90 -17.74 14.04 -5.35
N THR A 91 -17.89 12.87 -5.97
CA THR A 91 -18.36 12.74 -7.35
C THR A 91 -19.81 13.21 -7.48
N LEU A 92 -20.68 12.85 -6.52
CA LEU A 92 -22.08 13.30 -6.50
C LEU A 92 -22.18 14.81 -6.30
N ILE A 93 -21.37 15.39 -5.39
CA ILE A 93 -21.29 16.84 -5.19
C ILE A 93 -20.87 17.53 -6.49
N PHE A 94 -19.83 17.02 -7.16
CA PHE A 94 -19.31 17.57 -8.41
C PHE A 94 -20.40 17.60 -9.50
N ILE A 95 -21.06 16.47 -9.76
CA ILE A 95 -22.13 16.35 -10.77
C ILE A 95 -23.33 17.24 -10.42
N PHE A 96 -23.75 17.26 -9.16
CA PHE A 96 -24.91 18.03 -8.73
C PHE A 96 -24.69 19.53 -8.94
N ASN A 97 -23.52 20.05 -8.56
CA ASN A 97 -23.20 21.46 -8.74
C ASN A 97 -23.08 21.84 -10.22
N ASP A 98 -22.48 20.99 -11.07
CA ASP A 98 -22.46 21.23 -12.52
C ASP A 98 -23.89 21.31 -13.07
N PHE A 99 -24.75 20.36 -12.70
CA PHE A 99 -26.15 20.34 -13.11
C PHE A 99 -26.91 21.63 -12.71
N VAL A 100 -26.77 22.07 -11.46
CA VAL A 100 -27.39 23.31 -10.97
C VAL A 100 -26.81 24.53 -11.69
N TYR A 101 -25.49 24.58 -11.91
CA TYR A 101 -24.85 25.66 -12.64
C TYR A 101 -25.41 25.81 -14.06
N PHE A 102 -25.55 24.70 -14.79
CA PHE A 102 -26.14 24.71 -16.12
C PHE A 102 -27.62 25.10 -16.14
N SER A 103 -28.39 24.61 -15.16
CA SER A 103 -29.82 24.92 -15.03
C SER A 103 -30.08 26.41 -14.80
N ILE A 104 -29.17 27.10 -14.10
CA ILE A 104 -29.27 28.53 -13.82
C ILE A 104 -28.88 29.38 -15.02
N ASN A 105 -27.79 29.00 -15.69
CA ASN A 105 -27.20 29.85 -16.72
C ASN A 105 -27.82 29.65 -18.11
N ASN A 106 -28.61 28.60 -18.37
CA ASN A 106 -29.49 28.47 -19.56
C ASN A 106 -28.86 28.68 -20.97
N TYR A 107 -27.54 28.68 -21.10
CA TYR A 107 -26.84 28.67 -22.40
C TYR A 107 -25.62 27.76 -22.36
N ILE A 108 -25.50 26.87 -23.36
CA ILE A 108 -24.30 26.04 -23.54
C ILE A 108 -23.27 26.89 -24.27
N THR A 109 -22.43 27.59 -23.52
CA THR A 109 -21.18 28.17 -24.06
C THR A 109 -20.20 27.03 -24.41
N LEU A 110 -19.16 27.33 -25.20
CA LEU A 110 -18.06 26.39 -25.43
C LEU A 110 -17.44 25.91 -24.11
N GLU A 111 -17.29 26.83 -23.16
CA GLU A 111 -16.82 26.54 -21.79
C GLU A 111 -17.75 25.55 -21.08
N GLY A 112 -19.06 25.75 -21.20
CA GLY A 112 -20.07 24.83 -20.68
C GLY A 112 -19.97 23.43 -21.28
N PHE A 113 -19.84 23.32 -22.60
CA PHE A 113 -19.67 22.03 -23.28
C PHE A 113 -18.40 21.29 -22.81
N LEU A 114 -17.29 22.01 -22.67
CA LEU A 114 -16.03 21.44 -22.16
C LEU A 114 -16.17 20.97 -20.71
N SER A 115 -16.90 21.71 -19.87
CA SER A 115 -17.16 21.29 -18.49
C SER A 115 -17.95 19.98 -18.45
N ILE A 116 -19.01 19.84 -19.25
CA ILE A 116 -19.81 18.59 -19.32
C ILE A 116 -18.93 17.39 -19.73
N ILE A 117 -18.07 17.56 -20.74
CA ILE A 117 -17.13 16.51 -21.15
C ILE A 117 -16.22 16.13 -19.98
N LEU A 118 -15.67 17.11 -19.27
CA LEU A 118 -14.81 16.86 -18.11
C LEU A 118 -15.56 16.12 -17.01
N THR A 119 -16.82 16.49 -16.72
CA THR A 119 -17.69 15.79 -15.76
C THR A 119 -17.88 14.32 -16.13
N ILE A 120 -18.14 14.02 -17.41
CA ILE A 120 -18.29 12.65 -17.90
C ILE A 120 -17.00 11.85 -17.71
N ILE A 121 -15.85 12.45 -18.04
CA ILE A 121 -14.53 11.81 -17.88
C ILE A 121 -14.26 11.50 -16.40
N ILE A 122 -14.47 12.49 -15.52
CA ILE A 122 -14.27 12.33 -14.07
C ILE A 122 -15.19 11.24 -13.53
N PHE A 123 -16.47 11.25 -13.92
CA PHE A 123 -17.43 10.24 -13.49
C PHE A 123 -16.99 8.83 -13.92
N ALA A 124 -16.60 8.65 -15.19
CA ALA A 124 -16.12 7.36 -15.69
C ALA A 124 -14.88 6.87 -14.92
N GLN A 125 -13.93 7.77 -14.64
CA GLN A 125 -12.75 7.45 -13.83
C GLN A 125 -13.13 7.05 -12.39
N CYS A 126 -13.97 7.84 -11.72
CA CYS A 126 -14.39 7.56 -10.35
C CYS A 126 -15.18 6.25 -10.23
N VAL A 127 -16.03 5.92 -11.21
CA VAL A 127 -16.72 4.62 -11.27
C VAL A 127 -15.69 3.48 -11.39
N SER A 128 -14.70 3.62 -12.27
CA SER A 128 -13.61 2.64 -12.39
C SER A 128 -12.88 2.44 -11.06
N ASP A 129 -12.47 3.52 -10.40
CA ASP A 129 -11.74 3.50 -9.13
C ASP A 129 -12.57 2.85 -8.01
N VAL A 130 -13.87 3.18 -7.93
CA VAL A 130 -14.79 2.62 -6.93
C VAL A 130 -15.00 1.12 -7.15
N VAL A 131 -15.23 0.69 -8.39
CA VAL A 131 -15.40 -0.74 -8.72
C VAL A 131 -14.15 -1.52 -8.33
N GLU A 132 -12.97 -0.98 -8.60
CA GLU A 132 -11.71 -1.60 -8.24
C GLU A 132 -11.53 -1.71 -6.72
N LEU A 133 -11.73 -0.60 -5.99
CA LEU A 133 -11.65 -0.59 -4.52
C LEU A 133 -12.63 -1.58 -3.88
N ILE A 134 -13.86 -1.70 -4.40
CA ILE A 134 -14.83 -2.69 -3.92
C ILE A 134 -14.33 -4.11 -4.13
N ARG A 135 -13.75 -4.43 -5.30
CA ARG A 135 -13.18 -5.77 -5.56
C ARG A 135 -12.05 -6.09 -4.58
N ILE A 136 -11.19 -5.11 -4.29
CA ILE A 136 -10.09 -5.27 -3.33
C ILE A 136 -10.63 -5.48 -1.91
N VAL A 137 -11.63 -4.72 -1.49
CA VAL A 137 -12.26 -4.87 -0.16
C VAL A 137 -12.91 -6.24 -0.02
N LYS A 138 -13.60 -6.73 -1.05
CA LYS A 138 -14.16 -8.09 -1.04
C LYS A 138 -13.06 -9.14 -0.89
N LYS A 139 -11.99 -9.03 -1.68
CA LYS A 139 -10.87 -9.99 -1.62
C LYS A 139 -10.12 -9.95 -0.29
N ASP A 140 -9.92 -8.77 0.28
CA ASP A 140 -9.34 -8.58 1.62
C ASP A 140 -10.20 -9.26 2.69
N ASN A 141 -11.53 -9.13 2.62
CA ASN A 141 -12.45 -9.80 3.54
C ASN A 141 -12.40 -11.34 3.41
N GLU A 142 -12.31 -11.87 2.19
CA GLU A 142 -12.12 -13.30 1.93
C GLU A 142 -10.81 -13.80 2.55
N LEU A 143 -9.69 -13.20 2.17
CA LEU A 143 -8.34 -13.60 2.61
C LEU A 143 -8.13 -13.38 4.10
N SER A 144 -8.85 -12.47 4.74
CA SER A 144 -8.72 -12.25 6.18
C SER A 144 -9.24 -13.41 7.04
N LYS A 145 -9.93 -14.38 6.44
CA LYS A 145 -10.32 -15.64 7.09
C LYS A 145 -9.21 -16.69 7.02
N GLU A 146 -8.22 -16.48 6.17
CA GLU A 146 -7.08 -17.38 5.99
C GLU A 146 -5.88 -16.88 6.81
N GLU A 147 -5.06 -17.81 7.29
CA GLU A 147 -3.80 -17.45 7.92
C GLU A 147 -2.79 -17.02 6.82
N PRO A 148 -2.25 -15.79 6.89
CA PRO A 148 -1.24 -15.35 5.93
C PRO A 148 0.05 -16.16 6.10
N LEU A 149 0.81 -16.31 5.02
CA LEU A 149 2.12 -16.98 5.06
C LEU A 149 3.14 -16.12 5.82
N PHE A 150 3.28 -14.85 5.42
CA PHE A 150 4.12 -13.85 6.08
C PHE A 150 3.77 -12.44 5.58
N TYR A 151 4.30 -11.42 6.25
CA TYR A 151 4.26 -10.03 5.82
C TYR A 151 5.58 -9.67 5.14
N ILE A 152 5.50 -9.03 3.99
CA ILE A 152 6.67 -8.48 3.33
C ILE A 152 7.11 -7.25 4.14
N GLN A 153 8.30 -7.34 4.72
CA GLN A 153 8.95 -6.32 5.51
C GLN A 153 9.37 -5.19 4.58
N SER A 154 8.59 -4.12 4.64
CA SER A 154 8.84 -2.91 3.87
C SER A 154 9.86 -2.01 4.59
N TYR A 155 10.73 -1.38 3.81
CA TYR A 155 11.53 -0.25 4.29
C TYR A 155 10.60 0.94 4.55
N LYS A 156 10.66 1.54 5.74
CA LYS A 156 9.90 2.75 6.10
C LYS A 156 10.34 4.01 5.35
N GLN A 157 11.51 3.97 4.73
CA GLN A 157 12.19 5.17 4.27
C GLN A 157 11.69 5.60 2.89
N SER A 158 11.13 6.81 2.84
CA SER A 158 10.55 7.36 1.61
C SER A 158 11.62 7.60 0.55
N ILE A 159 11.39 7.08 -0.65
CA ILE A 159 12.18 7.39 -1.86
C ILE A 159 12.00 8.88 -2.21
N TRP A 160 12.88 9.43 -3.06
CA TRP A 160 12.71 10.77 -3.59
C TRP A 160 11.32 10.98 -4.23
N ASP A 161 10.81 10.02 -5.00
CA ASP A 161 9.48 10.09 -5.62
C ASP A 161 8.36 10.21 -4.59
N GLU A 162 8.43 9.43 -3.51
CA GLU A 162 7.43 9.48 -2.43
C GLU A 162 7.49 10.81 -1.65
N LYS A 163 8.68 11.41 -1.52
CA LYS A 163 8.84 12.76 -0.97
C LYS A 163 8.27 13.81 -1.91
N ALA A 164 8.61 13.75 -3.20
CA ALA A 164 8.12 14.66 -4.22
C ALA A 164 6.58 14.67 -4.24
N LEU A 165 5.98 13.49 -4.21
CA LEU A 165 4.52 13.38 -4.23
C LEU A 165 3.85 13.84 -2.93
N LYS A 166 4.54 13.73 -1.78
CA LYS A 166 4.09 14.37 -0.54
C LYS A 166 4.05 15.90 -0.69
N TYR A 167 5.04 16.50 -1.35
CA TYR A 167 5.00 17.94 -1.63
C TYR A 167 3.88 18.32 -2.60
N VAL A 168 3.62 17.49 -3.61
CA VAL A 168 2.46 17.65 -4.52
C VAL A 168 1.14 17.60 -3.74
N GLN A 169 0.98 16.66 -2.80
CA GLN A 169 -0.21 16.61 -1.93
C GLN A 169 -0.36 17.88 -1.09
N ILE A 170 0.72 18.36 -0.47
CA ILE A 170 0.72 19.61 0.32
C ILE A 170 0.33 20.78 -0.57
N PHE A 171 0.86 20.85 -1.79
CA PHE A 171 0.51 21.88 -2.76
C PHE A 171 -0.98 21.87 -3.11
N TYR A 172 -1.56 20.70 -3.40
CA TYR A 172 -3.00 20.59 -3.63
C TYR A 172 -3.84 20.94 -2.40
N LEU A 173 -3.39 20.61 -1.18
CA LEU A 173 -4.06 21.01 0.04
C LEU A 173 -4.03 22.54 0.26
N LEU A 174 -2.95 23.21 -0.14
CA LEU A 174 -2.90 24.67 -0.14
C LEU A 174 -3.88 25.28 -1.14
N ILE A 175 -4.03 24.68 -2.34
CA ILE A 175 -5.06 25.08 -3.30
C ILE A 175 -6.46 24.90 -2.70
N CYS A 176 -6.74 23.76 -2.05
CA CYS A 176 -8.01 23.55 -1.35
C CYS A 176 -8.27 24.63 -0.30
N LEU A 177 -7.25 25.04 0.48
CA LEU A 177 -7.38 26.09 1.49
C LEU A 177 -7.76 27.44 0.85
N VAL A 178 -7.10 27.81 -0.24
CA VAL A 178 -7.41 29.06 -0.98
C VAL A 178 -8.83 29.04 -1.54
N LEU A 179 -9.24 27.92 -2.15
CA LEU A 179 -10.60 27.74 -2.68
C LEU A 179 -11.65 27.78 -1.57
N PHE A 180 -11.36 27.20 -0.42
CA PHE A 180 -12.24 27.22 0.75
C PHE A 180 -12.42 28.63 1.32
N ILE A 181 -11.34 29.41 1.44
CA ILE A 181 -11.41 30.83 1.84
C ILE A 181 -12.23 31.63 0.82
N SER A 182 -12.00 31.41 -0.47
CA SER A 182 -12.80 32.04 -1.54
C SER A 182 -14.28 31.69 -1.40
N LEU A 183 -14.61 30.44 -1.10
CA LEU A 183 -15.98 29.97 -0.91
C LEU A 183 -16.65 30.67 0.28
N ILE A 184 -15.98 30.76 1.43
CA ILE A 184 -16.50 31.46 2.61
C ILE A 184 -16.82 32.93 2.29
N ASN A 185 -15.90 33.62 1.62
CA ASN A 185 -16.07 35.03 1.25
C ASN A 185 -17.23 35.26 0.27
N LYS A 186 -17.51 34.29 -0.61
CA LYS A 186 -18.68 34.34 -1.51
C LYS A 186 -19.98 34.07 -0.75
N PHE A 187 -19.99 33.08 0.15
CA PHE A 187 -21.17 32.77 0.97
C PHE A 187 -21.59 33.93 1.89
N SER A 188 -20.64 34.66 2.48
CA SER A 188 -20.96 35.84 3.30
C SER A 188 -21.66 36.95 2.51
N ASN A 189 -21.58 36.91 1.17
CA ASN A 189 -22.11 37.92 0.26
C ASN A 189 -23.13 37.35 -0.74
N ILE A 190 -23.75 36.19 -0.45
CA ILE A 190 -24.76 35.55 -1.31
C ILE A 190 -26.04 36.41 -1.33
N LYS A 191 -26.06 37.41 -2.21
CA LYS A 191 -27.25 38.24 -2.45
C LYS A 191 -27.67 38.25 -3.92
N SER A 192 -26.81 37.77 -4.83
CA SER A 192 -27.11 37.71 -6.27
C SER A 192 -26.97 36.30 -6.82
N MET A 193 -27.73 36.03 -7.89
CA MET A 193 -27.66 34.78 -8.65
C MET A 193 -26.26 34.53 -9.23
N GLU A 194 -25.55 35.60 -9.60
CA GLU A 194 -24.18 35.55 -10.10
C GLU A 194 -23.20 35.04 -9.02
N VAL A 195 -23.31 35.56 -7.79
CA VAL A 195 -22.47 35.09 -6.67
C VAL A 195 -22.78 33.63 -6.32
N PHE A 196 -24.05 33.22 -6.41
CA PHE A 196 -24.44 31.82 -6.22
C PHE A 196 -23.84 30.91 -7.30
N SER A 197 -23.98 31.26 -8.59
CA SER A 197 -23.39 30.52 -9.71
C SER A 197 -21.87 30.41 -9.61
N SER A 198 -21.20 31.52 -9.26
CA SER A 198 -19.76 31.56 -9.01
C SER A 198 -19.34 30.69 -7.81
N SER A 199 -20.20 30.51 -6.82
CA SER A 199 -19.95 29.63 -5.67
C SER A 199 -20.00 28.15 -6.07
N LEU A 200 -20.94 27.75 -6.94
CA LEU A 200 -21.02 26.39 -7.48
C LEU A 200 -19.73 25.99 -8.21
N MET A 201 -19.19 26.89 -9.04
CA MET A 201 -17.91 26.66 -9.74
C MET A 201 -16.73 26.50 -8.76
N THR A 202 -16.71 27.27 -7.67
CA THR A 202 -15.70 27.11 -6.61
C THR A 202 -15.85 25.75 -5.90
N ILE A 203 -17.06 25.27 -5.64
CA ILE A 203 -17.29 23.96 -5.03
C ILE A 203 -16.82 22.82 -5.97
N ASN A 204 -17.04 22.95 -7.28
CA ASN A 204 -16.55 21.97 -8.26
C ASN A 204 -15.03 21.95 -8.34
N SER A 205 -14.41 23.12 -8.37
CA SER A 205 -12.94 23.23 -8.32
C SER A 205 -12.39 22.58 -7.04
N LEU A 206 -13.02 22.83 -5.89
CA LEU A 206 -12.61 22.23 -4.62
C LEU A 206 -12.77 20.71 -4.63
N SER A 207 -13.91 20.21 -5.12
CA SER A 207 -14.20 18.77 -5.22
C SER A 207 -13.19 18.06 -6.15
N PHE A 208 -12.85 18.67 -7.28
CA PHE A 208 -11.85 18.15 -8.21
C PHE A 208 -10.46 18.07 -7.55
N VAL A 209 -10.01 19.14 -6.89
CA VAL A 209 -8.70 19.12 -6.21
C VAL A 209 -8.68 18.11 -5.07
N LEU A 210 -9.78 17.93 -4.33
CA LEU A 210 -9.90 16.89 -3.31
C LEU A 210 -9.80 15.48 -3.92
N LEU A 211 -10.42 15.23 -5.08
CA LEU A 211 -10.25 13.96 -5.81
C LEU A 211 -8.79 13.74 -6.21
N LEU A 212 -8.07 14.77 -6.66
CA LEU A 212 -6.63 14.70 -6.95
C LEU A 212 -5.79 14.41 -5.69
N VAL A 213 -6.11 15.03 -4.56
CA VAL A 213 -5.46 14.73 -3.27
C VAL A 213 -5.69 13.27 -2.88
N MET A 214 -6.91 12.77 -3.02
CA MET A 214 -7.24 11.37 -2.72
C MET A 214 -6.49 10.41 -3.64
N ASN A 215 -6.38 10.71 -4.94
CA ASN A 215 -5.62 9.90 -5.89
C ASN A 215 -4.11 9.96 -5.63
N THR A 216 -3.56 11.11 -5.29
CA THR A 216 -2.13 11.19 -4.94
C THR A 216 -1.81 10.59 -3.57
N SER A 217 -2.77 10.46 -2.65
CA SER A 217 -2.61 9.78 -1.35
C SER A 217 -2.26 8.28 -1.44
N LEU A 218 -2.39 7.70 -2.65
CA LEU A 218 -2.08 6.31 -2.99
C LEU A 218 -0.62 5.89 -2.70
N PHE A 219 0.30 6.86 -2.66
CA PHE A 219 1.73 6.58 -2.74
C PHE A 219 2.47 6.74 -1.41
N ASN A 220 1.76 6.89 -0.29
CA ASN A 220 2.41 6.98 1.02
C ASN A 220 3.03 5.62 1.41
N PRO A 221 4.36 5.49 1.56
CA PRO A 221 5.05 4.24 1.87
C PRO A 221 4.56 3.59 3.16
N LYS A 222 4.19 4.40 4.16
CA LYS A 222 3.78 3.92 5.49
C LYS A 222 2.47 3.14 5.51
N ARG A 223 1.77 3.05 4.38
CA ARG A 223 0.50 2.32 4.25
C ARG A 223 0.62 1.06 3.37
N LYS A 224 1.81 0.74 2.87
CA LYS A 224 2.06 -0.34 1.90
C LYS A 224 2.47 -1.64 2.59
N ASN A 225 1.63 -2.15 3.47
CA ASN A 225 1.82 -3.53 3.95
C ASN A 225 1.47 -4.47 2.81
N ALA A 226 2.42 -5.32 2.40
CA ALA A 226 2.16 -6.41 1.47
C ALA A 226 2.13 -7.72 2.25
N ILE A 227 1.06 -8.48 2.07
CA ILE A 227 0.79 -9.73 2.79
C ILE A 227 0.78 -10.85 1.76
N THR A 228 1.55 -11.91 2.02
CA THR A 228 1.57 -13.08 1.16
C THR A 228 0.56 -14.11 1.64
N TYR A 229 -0.28 -14.58 0.73
CA TYR A 229 -1.20 -15.70 0.90
C TYR A 229 -0.84 -16.81 -0.09
N ASN A 230 -1.51 -17.97 0.04
CA ASN A 230 -1.33 -19.10 -0.89
C ASN A 230 -1.75 -18.76 -2.32
N GLU A 231 -2.80 -17.95 -2.48
CA GLU A 231 -3.31 -17.58 -3.81
C GLU A 231 -2.54 -16.42 -4.46
N GLY A 232 -1.85 -15.61 -3.66
CA GLY A 232 -1.20 -14.39 -4.16
C GLY A 232 -0.79 -13.40 -3.08
N ILE A 233 -0.43 -12.19 -3.52
CA ILE A 233 0.07 -11.12 -2.65
C ILE A 233 -0.99 -10.02 -2.55
N LEU A 234 -1.45 -9.73 -1.34
CA LEU A 234 -2.36 -8.62 -1.05
C LEU A 234 -1.56 -7.37 -0.73
N MET A 235 -1.78 -6.31 -1.50
CA MET A 235 -1.23 -4.98 -1.27
C MET A 235 -2.34 -4.00 -0.89
N PHE A 236 -1.95 -2.77 -0.49
CA PHE A 236 -2.89 -1.75 -0.02
C PHE A 236 -4.07 -1.49 -0.98
N ASN A 237 -3.83 -1.37 -2.29
CA ASN A 237 -4.88 -1.14 -3.30
C ASN A 237 -4.88 -2.16 -4.43
N SER A 238 -4.39 -3.37 -4.21
CA SER A 238 -4.43 -4.38 -5.26
C SER A 238 -4.18 -5.75 -4.68
N PHE A 239 -4.73 -6.77 -5.33
CA PHE A 239 -4.37 -8.15 -5.08
C PHE A 239 -3.67 -8.72 -6.32
N VAL A 240 -2.60 -9.47 -6.10
CA VAL A 240 -1.77 -10.07 -7.16
C VAL A 240 -1.86 -11.58 -7.07
N PRO A 241 -2.74 -12.23 -7.84
CA PRO A 241 -2.74 -13.68 -7.93
C PRO A 241 -1.42 -14.18 -8.52
N TYR A 242 -0.84 -15.25 -7.97
CA TYR A 242 0.39 -15.83 -8.54
C TYR A 242 0.21 -16.24 -10.01
N SER A 243 -0.98 -16.73 -10.37
CA SER A 243 -1.34 -17.13 -11.75
C SER A 243 -1.24 -15.99 -12.78
N SER A 244 -1.32 -14.73 -12.33
CA SER A 244 -1.23 -13.53 -13.17
C SER A 244 0.21 -13.07 -13.43
N ILE A 245 1.16 -13.53 -12.63
CA ILE A 245 2.58 -13.15 -12.72
C ILE A 245 3.25 -14.03 -13.79
N SER A 246 3.86 -13.40 -14.80
CA SER A 246 4.67 -14.09 -15.80
C SER A 246 6.15 -14.16 -15.42
N GLY A 247 6.59 -13.27 -14.55
CA GLY A 247 7.90 -13.31 -13.91
C GLY A 247 8.09 -12.11 -12.97
N TYR A 248 9.21 -12.08 -12.26
CA TYR A 248 9.53 -10.99 -11.33
C TYR A 248 10.95 -10.47 -11.57
N MET A 249 11.21 -9.25 -11.11
CA MET A 249 12.50 -8.60 -11.24
C MET A 249 12.86 -7.91 -9.93
N TRP A 250 14.15 -7.94 -9.58
CA TRP A 250 14.71 -7.19 -8.47
C TRP A 250 15.47 -5.97 -8.98
N THR A 251 15.12 -4.79 -8.49
CA THR A 251 15.95 -3.58 -8.64
C THR A 251 16.61 -3.26 -7.31
N LYS A 252 17.92 -3.04 -7.32
CA LYS A 252 18.71 -2.76 -6.11
C LYS A 252 19.07 -1.29 -6.07
N GLU A 253 18.70 -0.62 -5.00
CA GLU A 253 19.06 0.77 -4.72
C GLU A 253 19.84 0.86 -3.41
N VAL A 254 20.73 1.85 -3.28
CA VAL A 254 21.43 2.11 -2.02
C VAL A 254 20.83 3.36 -1.38
N ILE A 255 20.12 3.20 -0.27
CA ILE A 255 19.49 4.30 0.46
C ILE A 255 20.27 4.51 1.75
N LYS A 256 20.95 5.68 1.88
CA LYS A 256 21.79 6.02 3.05
C LYS A 256 22.80 4.91 3.43
N GLY A 257 23.45 4.31 2.42
CA GLY A 257 24.44 3.25 2.63
C GLY A 257 23.86 1.85 2.90
N LYS A 258 22.53 1.69 2.95
CA LYS A 258 21.88 0.37 3.09
C LYS A 258 21.33 -0.11 1.74
N PRO A 259 21.56 -1.38 1.35
CA PRO A 259 20.96 -1.94 0.15
C PRO A 259 19.45 -2.14 0.37
N CYS A 260 18.65 -1.60 -0.53
CA CYS A 260 17.20 -1.73 -0.57
C CYS A 260 16.81 -2.43 -1.87
N TYR A 261 15.99 -3.48 -1.75
CA TYR A 261 15.52 -4.23 -2.91
C TYR A 261 14.09 -3.85 -3.24
N SER A 262 13.83 -3.66 -4.52
CA SER A 262 12.52 -3.38 -5.10
C SER A 262 12.08 -4.59 -5.89
N LEU A 263 10.92 -5.13 -5.58
CA LEU A 263 10.29 -6.23 -6.30
C LEU A 263 9.28 -5.68 -7.31
N GLU A 264 9.49 -6.02 -8.58
CA GLU A 264 8.60 -5.69 -9.68
C GLU A 264 8.06 -6.97 -10.33
N PHE A 265 6.82 -6.92 -10.80
CA PHE A 265 6.16 -8.05 -11.45
C PHE A 265 5.97 -7.79 -12.93
N ALA A 266 6.45 -8.70 -13.78
CA ALA A 266 5.96 -8.83 -15.13
C ALA A 266 4.63 -9.57 -15.10
N THR A 267 3.62 -9.02 -15.76
CA THR A 267 2.27 -9.62 -15.79
C THR A 267 1.91 -10.03 -17.21
N LYS A 268 1.13 -11.10 -17.35
CA LYS A 268 0.66 -11.57 -18.67
C LYS A 268 -0.18 -10.46 -19.30
N LYS A 269 0.16 -10.04 -20.53
CA LYS A 269 -0.59 -9.00 -21.27
C LYS A 269 -2.08 -9.38 -21.34
N THR A 270 -2.92 -8.64 -20.64
CA THR A 270 -4.37 -8.68 -20.82
C THR A 270 -4.78 -7.69 -21.91
N SER A 271 -5.81 -8.02 -22.70
CA SER A 271 -6.26 -7.15 -23.81
C SER A 271 -6.74 -5.80 -23.28
N PHE A 272 -6.58 -4.74 -24.09
CA PHE A 272 -6.89 -3.35 -23.72
C PHE A 272 -8.34 -3.14 -23.23
N LEU A 273 -9.28 -3.98 -23.66
CA LEU A 273 -10.71 -3.94 -23.31
C LEU A 273 -11.05 -4.73 -22.04
N VAL A 274 -10.18 -5.65 -21.62
CA VAL A 274 -10.33 -6.48 -20.41
C VAL A 274 -9.13 -6.26 -19.51
N LYS A 275 -8.80 -4.98 -19.27
CA LYS A 275 -8.01 -4.65 -18.08
C LYS A 275 -8.84 -5.09 -16.88
N SER A 276 -8.55 -6.29 -16.38
CA SER A 276 -8.60 -6.55 -14.96
C SER A 276 -7.68 -5.51 -14.32
N PRO A 277 -8.20 -4.46 -13.67
CA PRO A 277 -7.35 -3.40 -13.13
C PRO A 277 -6.56 -3.88 -11.90
N LEU A 278 -6.86 -5.11 -11.42
CA LEU A 278 -5.94 -5.88 -10.57
C LEU A 278 -4.55 -6.01 -11.20
N ILE A 279 -4.34 -5.72 -12.49
CA ILE A 279 -3.08 -5.84 -13.23
C ILE A 279 -2.79 -4.50 -13.93
N SER A 280 -2.34 -3.49 -13.17
CA SER A 280 -1.75 -2.28 -13.75
C SER A 280 -0.24 -2.46 -13.94
N ALA A 281 0.27 -2.02 -15.09
CA ALA A 281 1.68 -1.99 -15.43
C ALA A 281 2.49 -0.96 -14.61
N ASP A 282 1.81 -0.09 -13.85
CA ASP A 282 2.39 0.97 -13.00
C ASP A 282 2.25 0.64 -11.51
N ARG A 283 2.57 -0.59 -11.10
CA ARG A 283 2.67 -0.87 -9.67
C ARG A 283 3.97 -0.27 -9.16
N ALA A 284 3.86 0.59 -8.15
CA ALA A 284 5.02 0.97 -7.37
C ALA A 284 5.72 -0.30 -6.87
N PRO A 285 7.04 -0.46 -7.10
CA PRO A 285 7.76 -1.66 -6.69
C PRO A 285 7.57 -1.91 -5.19
N ILE A 286 7.42 -3.18 -4.81
CA ILE A 286 7.36 -3.55 -3.39
C ILE A 286 8.78 -3.43 -2.87
N LYS A 287 9.01 -2.52 -1.92
CA LYS A 287 10.30 -2.44 -1.23
C LYS A 287 10.39 -3.58 -0.23
N VAL A 288 11.42 -4.40 -0.34
CA VAL A 288 11.62 -5.62 0.43
C VAL A 288 12.94 -5.54 1.19
N SER A 289 12.90 -5.88 2.48
CA SER A 289 14.09 -6.11 3.30
C SER A 289 15.05 -7.10 2.63
N SER A 290 16.35 -6.79 2.67
CA SER A 290 17.39 -7.70 2.21
C SER A 290 17.32 -9.11 2.83
N SER A 291 16.81 -9.23 4.07
CA SER A 291 16.64 -10.51 4.78
C SER A 291 15.55 -11.41 4.21
N GLN A 292 14.60 -10.87 3.42
CA GLN A 292 13.48 -11.62 2.86
C GLN A 292 13.63 -11.96 1.37
N VAL A 293 14.71 -11.50 0.72
CA VAL A 293 14.93 -11.75 -0.73
C VAL A 293 15.00 -13.24 -1.03
N SER A 294 15.72 -14.03 -0.23
CA SER A 294 15.81 -15.49 -0.39
C SER A 294 14.45 -16.16 -0.21
N LEU A 295 13.73 -15.80 0.85
CA LEU A 295 12.40 -16.32 1.17
C LEU A 295 11.39 -16.06 0.03
N LEU A 296 11.39 -14.85 -0.53
CA LEU A 296 10.52 -14.50 -1.64
C LEU A 296 10.93 -15.22 -2.94
N ASN A 297 12.22 -15.38 -3.19
CA ASN A 297 12.70 -16.16 -4.34
C ASN A 297 12.25 -17.63 -4.25
N GLU A 298 12.28 -18.23 -3.06
CA GLU A 298 11.76 -19.58 -2.83
C GLU A 298 10.24 -19.66 -3.03
N LEU A 299 9.49 -18.69 -2.49
CA LEU A 299 8.05 -18.57 -2.70
C LEU A 299 7.68 -18.46 -4.18
N PHE A 300 8.43 -17.68 -4.97
CA PHE A 300 8.15 -17.57 -6.41
C PHE A 300 8.52 -18.85 -7.16
N LYS A 301 9.64 -19.49 -6.81
CA LYS A 301 10.02 -20.78 -7.37
C LYS A 301 8.98 -21.86 -7.10
N SER A 302 8.44 -21.94 -5.88
CA SER A 302 7.40 -22.92 -5.54
C SER A 302 6.10 -22.71 -6.32
N ASN A 303 5.87 -21.49 -6.82
CA ASN A 303 4.74 -21.13 -7.66
C ASN A 303 5.04 -21.16 -9.17
N ASN A 304 6.19 -21.71 -9.60
CA ASN A 304 6.65 -21.75 -10.99
C ASN A 304 6.78 -20.35 -11.64
N ILE A 305 7.16 -19.35 -10.86
CA ILE A 305 7.40 -17.99 -11.34
C ILE A 305 8.91 -17.78 -11.40
N HIS A 306 9.42 -17.37 -12.57
CA HIS A 306 10.84 -17.18 -12.80
C HIS A 306 11.27 -15.72 -12.70
N GLU A 307 12.51 -15.52 -12.24
CA GLU A 307 13.16 -14.22 -12.27
C GLU A 307 13.49 -13.84 -13.71
N ILE A 308 13.17 -12.61 -14.10
CA ILE A 308 13.47 -12.03 -15.41
C ILE A 308 14.61 -11.04 -15.22
N LYS A 309 15.60 -11.07 -16.12
CA LYS A 309 16.64 -10.05 -16.16
C LYS A 309 16.04 -8.75 -16.73
N GLY A 310 16.12 -7.68 -15.93
CA GLY A 310 15.85 -6.31 -16.36
C GLY A 310 16.86 -5.78 -17.33
#